data_AF-A0A6P0HRD4-F1
#
_entry.id   AF-A0A6P0HRD4-F1
#
_cell.length_a   1.000
_cell.length_b   1.000
_cell.length_c   1.000
_cell.angle_alpha   90.00
_cell.angle_beta   90.00
_cell.angle_gamma   90.00
#
_symmetry.space_group_name_H-M   'P 1'
#
loop_
_entity.id
_entity.type
_entity.pdbx_description
1 polymer ?
#
loop_
_entity_poly.entity_id
_entity_poly.type
_entity_poly.pdbx_seq_one_letter_code
_entity_poly.pdbx_strand_id
1 'polypeptide(L)' 'MANEQFIRCPNCGAQIMFDPYALVRGERFACPKCAAVIGLDPGSRDIVKNTLEELETLKKNLGKTKPDQPSF' A
#
# COMPACT_ATOMS: atom_id res chain seq x y z
N MET A 1 -5.24 10.60 8.11
CA MET A 1 -3.79 10.35 8.03
C MET A 1 -3.53 9.72 6.68
N ALA A 2 -2.92 10.47 5.76
CA ALA A 2 -2.55 9.92 4.45
C ALA A 2 -1.40 8.94 4.65
N ASN A 3 -1.52 7.77 4.02
CA ASN A 3 -0.58 6.66 4.17
C ASN A 3 0.62 6.97 3.25
N GLU A 4 1.46 7.93 3.63
CA GLU A 4 2.63 8.37 2.86
C GLU A 4 3.67 7.25 2.79
N GLN A 5 3.54 6.43 1.75
CA GLN A 5 4.48 5.39 1.36
C GLN A 5 5.46 5.95 0.34
N PHE A 6 6.71 5.49 0.41
CA PHE A 6 7.73 5.86 -0.57
C PHE A 6 8.50 4.63 -1.04
N ILE A 7 8.94 4.69 -2.30
CA ILE A 7 9.93 3.75 -2.85
C ILE A 7 11.15 4.52 -3.37
N ARG A 8 12.29 3.82 -3.45
CA ARG A 8 13.51 4.38 -4.04
C ARG A 8 13.47 4.15 -5.55
N CYS A 9 13.71 5.21 -6.32
CA CYS A 9 13.84 5.12 -7.77
C CYS A 9 15.00 4.20 -8.14
N PRO A 10 14.81 3.17 -8.98
CA PRO A 10 15.90 2.27 -9.38
C PRO A 10 16.93 2.95 -10.30
N ASN A 11 16.57 4.05 -10.96
CA ASN A 11 17.46 4.75 -11.90
C ASN A 11 18.33 5.83 -11.22
N CYS A 12 17.79 6.56 -10.24
CA CYS A 12 18.49 7.70 -9.63
C CYS A 12 18.51 7.72 -8.09
N GLY A 13 17.89 6.74 -7.44
CA GLY A 13 17.82 6.64 -5.97
C GLY A 13 16.92 7.66 -5.28
N ALA A 14 16.26 8.57 -6.00
CA ALA A 14 15.34 9.54 -5.41
C ALA A 14 14.12 8.86 -4.78
N GLN A 15 13.54 9.47 -3.74
CA GLN A 15 12.29 9.00 -3.16
C GLN A 15 11.12 9.34 -4.08
N ILE A 16 10.26 8.36 -4.32
CA ILE A 16 9.03 8.50 -5.09
C ILE A 16 7.88 8.24 -4.12
N MET A 17 7.13 9.29 -3.83
CA MET A 17 5.91 9.19 -3.03
C MET A 17 4.82 8.56 -3.90
N PHE A 18 4.10 7.58 -3.35
CA PHE A 18 3.01 6.93 -4.06
C PHE A 18 1.88 6.59 -3.10
N ASP A 19 0.65 6.56 -3.64
CA ASP A 19 -0.50 6.05 -2.89
C ASP A 19 -0.69 4.56 -3.21
N PRO A 20 -0.67 3.66 -2.21
CA PRO A 20 -0.77 2.22 -2.45
C PRO A 20 -2.12 1.82 -3.04
N TYR A 21 -3.21 2.53 -2.73
CA TYR A 21 -4.53 2.24 -3.32
C TYR A 21 -4.58 2.61 -4.80
N ALA A 22 -4.02 3.76 -5.17
CA ALA A 22 -3.83 4.17 -6.55
C ALA A 22 -2.96 3.18 -7.33
N LEU A 23 -1.88 2.69 -6.73
CA LEU A 23 -1.00 1.70 -7.35
C LEU A 23 -1.75 0.39 -7.67
N VAL A 24 -2.59 -0.10 -6.75
CA VAL A 24 -3.41 -1.30 -6.96
C VAL A 24 -4.51 -1.09 -8.00
N ARG A 25 -5.06 0.14 -8.10
CA ARG A 25 -5.96 0.52 -9.19
C ARG A 25 -5.26 0.53 -10.56
N GLY A 26 -3.93 0.44 -10.61
CA GLY A 26 -3.13 0.41 -11.83
C GLY A 26 -2.59 1.78 -12.24
N GLU A 27 -2.63 2.76 -11.34
CA GLU A 27 -2.00 4.06 -11.58
C GLU A 27 -0.48 3.92 -11.64
N ARG A 28 0.16 4.78 -12.44
CA ARG A 28 1.61 4.83 -12.62
C ARG A 28 2.15 6.11 -12.01
N PHE A 29 3.31 6.01 -11.37
CA PHE A 29 3.98 7.11 -10.68
C PHE A 29 5.28 7.46 -11.40
N ALA A 30 5.51 8.75 -11.61
CA ALA A 30 6.74 9.23 -12.22
C ALA A 30 7.72 9.71 -11.15
N CYS A 31 9.00 9.40 -11.33
CA CYS A 31 10.06 9.91 -10.49
C CYS A 31 10.23 11.42 -10.73
N PRO A 32 10.22 12.27 -9.68
CA PRO A 32 10.36 13.72 -9.84
C PRO A 32 11.76 14.15 -10.31
N LYS A 33 12.78 13.28 -10.20
CA LYS A 33 14.17 13.62 -10.50
C LYS A 33 14.63 13.19 -11.90
N CYS A 34 14.22 12.01 -12.35
CA CYS A 34 14.67 11.46 -13.64
C CYS A 34 13.53 11.04 -14.57
N ALA A 35 12.29 11.35 -14.20
CA ALA A 35 11.08 11.01 -14.98
C ALA A 35 10.87 9.50 -15.24
N ALA A 36 11.59 8.62 -14.55
CA ALA A 36 11.34 7.17 -14.62
C ALA A 36 9.92 6.84 -14.15
N VAL A 37 9.19 6.02 -14.91
CA VAL A 37 7.80 5.65 -14.61
C VAL A 37 7.77 4.28 -13.94
N ILE A 38 7.04 4.18 -12.83
CA ILE A 38 6.88 2.97 -12.03
C ILE A 38 5.39 2.66 -11.92
N GLY A 39 5.01 1.40 -12.10
CA GLY A 39 3.64 0.92 -11.93
C GLY A 39 3.65 -0.51 -11.45
N LEU A 40 2.52 -0.96 -10.90
CA LEU A 40 2.35 -2.35 -10.54
C LEU A 40 2.30 -3.21 -11.81
N ASP A 41 3.00 -4.34 -11.81
CA ASP A 41 2.89 -5.30 -12.90
C ASP A 41 1.43 -5.80 -13.00
N PRO A 42 0.82 -5.84 -14.20
CA PRO A 42 -0.57 -6.23 -14.35
C PRO A 42 -0.87 -7.65 -13.85
N GLY A 43 0.07 -8.59 -13.94
CA GLY A 43 -0.11 -9.96 -13.42
C GLY A 43 -0.06 -10.04 -11.90
N SER A 44 0.42 -8.99 -11.22
CA SER A 44 0.49 -8.91 -9.76
C SER A 44 -0.72 -8.19 -9.14
N ARG A 45 -1.60 -7.60 -9.96
CA ARG A 45 -2.71 -6.73 -9.47
C ARG A 45 -3.72 -7.48 -8.60
N ASP A 46 -4.13 -8.67 -9.02
CA ASP A 46 -5.12 -9.47 -8.28
C ASP A 46 -4.59 -9.88 -6.91
N ILE A 47 -3.31 -10.25 -6.83
CA ILE A 47 -2.65 -10.64 -5.58
C ILE A 47 -2.64 -9.45 -4.61
N VAL A 48 -2.16 -8.28 -5.05
CA VAL A 48 -2.07 -7.11 -4.16
C VAL A 48 -3.45 -6.60 -3.76
N LYS A 49 -4.43 -6.65 -4.67
CA LYS A 49 -5.83 -6.30 -4.35
C LYS A 49 -6.40 -7.23 -3.27
N ASN A 50 -6.24 -8.54 -3.42
CA ASN A 50 -6.72 -9.50 -2.44
C ASN A 50 -6.06 -9.29 -1.06
N THR A 51 -4.73 -9.10 -1.03
CA THR A 51 -4.01 -8.85 0.22
C THR A 51 -4.45 -7.57 0.92
N LEU A 52 -4.75 -6.49 0.18
CA LEU A 52 -5.28 -5.26 0.78
C LEU A 52 -6.69 -5.47 1.38
N GLU A 53 -7.57 -6.17 0.68
CA GLU A 53 -8.93 -6.46 1.16
C GLU A 53 -8.92 -7.34 2.42
N GLU A 54 -8.04 -8.36 2.45
CA GLU A 54 -7.80 -9.18 3.64
C GLU A 54 -7.21 -8.35 4.79
N LEU A 55 -6.26 -7.46 4.51
CA LEU A 55 -5.68 -6.56 5.51
C LEU A 55 -6.74 -5.63 6.12
N GLU A 56 -7.64 -5.08 5.31
CA GLU A 56 -8.75 -4.25 5.77
C GLU A 56 -9.73 -5.06 6.65
N THR A 57 -10.00 -6.30 6.25
CA THR A 57 -10.84 -7.23 7.02
C THR A 57 -10.21 -7.56 8.37
N LEU A 58 -8.91 -7.85 8.40
CA LEU A 58 -8.16 -8.09 9.63
C LEU A 58 -8.18 -6.85 10.54
N LYS A 59 -7.93 -5.65 10.00
CA LYS A 59 -8.02 -4.39 10.76
C LYS A 59 -9.41 -4.15 11.35
N LYS A 60 -10.47 -4.43 10.59
CA LYS A 60 -11.86 -4.33 11.09
C LYS A 60 -12.15 -5.31 12.21
N ASN A 61 -11.60 -6.52 12.16
CA ASN A 61 -11.78 -7.53 13.21
C ASN A 61 -10.90 -7.28 14.44
N LEU A 62 -9.69 -6.74 14.28
CA LEU A 62 -8.83 -6.28 15.38
C LEU A 62 -9.51 -5.18 16.23
N GLY A 63 -10.32 -4.32 15.60
CA GLY A 63 -11.15 -3.34 16.30
C GLY A 63 -12.35 -3.92 17.06
N LYS A 64 -12.66 -5.22 16.94
CA LYS A 64 -13.78 -5.89 17.62
C LYS A 64 -13.36 -6.70 18.86
N THR A 65 -12.07 -6.90 19.10
CA THR A 65 -11.59 -7.44 20.37
C THR A 65 -11.63 -6.34 21.44
N LYS A 66 -12.78 -6.26 22.14
CA LYS A 66 -12.81 -5.76 23.51
C LYS A 66 -11.69 -6.48 24.29
N PRO A 67 -10.83 -5.78 25.05
CA PRO A 67 -9.99 -6.46 26.04
C PRO A 67 -10.94 -7.16 27.01
N ASP A 68 -10.86 -8.48 27.01
CA ASP A 68 -11.48 -9.36 28.00
C ASP A 68 -11.06 -8.86 29.39
N GLN A 69 -12.04 -8.40 30.18
CA GLN A 69 -11.84 -8.12 31.60
C GLN A 69 -11.58 -9.46 32.30
N PRO A 70 -10.42 -9.69 32.95
CA PRO A 70 -10.29 -10.85 33.82
C PRO A 70 -11.24 -10.67 35.00
N SER A 71 -12.15 -11.64 35.15
CA SER A 71 -13.06 -11.75 36.28
C SER A 71 -12.32 -12.42 37.44
N PHE A 72 -11.94 -11.64 38.46
CA PHE A 72 -11.64 -12.10 39.82
C PHE A 72 -12.01 -11.01 40.83
#